data_AF-A0A5B6WRL0-F1
#
_entry.id   AF-A0A5B6WRL0-F1
#
_cell.length_a   1.000
_cell.length_b   1.000
_cell.length_c   1.000
_cell.angle_alpha   90.00
_cell.angle_beta   90.00
_cell.angle_gamma   90.00
#
_symmetry.space_group_name_H-M   'P 1'
#
loop_
_entity.id
_entity.type
_entity.pdbx_description
1 polymer ?
#
loop_
_entity_poly.entity_id
_entity_poly.type
_entity_poly.pdbx_seq_one_letter_code
_entity_poly.pdbx_strand_id
1 'polypeptide(L)'
;MENADSQHGIDAKDLSLVPDLVLPHKFKMPEFEKYNGTSCPEAHITMFCRRMTGLVGVASKWYNQLSHTRIGSWRDLEQAFMKQNSHVMDMTPDRITLQNMEKKSSESFKQYAQKWREIAIQVQSPLLEKETTML
;
A
#
# COMPACT_ATOMS: atom_id res chain seq x y z
N MET A 1 10.86 -42.71 10.55
CA MET A 1 10.55 -42.64 9.11
C MET A 1 9.91 -41.28 8.88
N GLU A 2 10.62 -40.39 8.21
CA GLU A 2 10.23 -39.00 7.93
C GLU A 2 8.81 -38.91 7.38
N ASN A 3 8.00 -38.01 7.95
CA ASN A 3 6.89 -37.44 7.22
C ASN A 3 7.28 -35.99 6.92
N ALA A 4 7.99 -35.82 5.81
CA ALA A 4 8.30 -34.51 5.27
C ALA A 4 7.00 -33.90 4.78
N ASP A 5 6.46 -32.98 5.58
CA ASP A 5 5.31 -32.16 5.23
C ASP A 5 5.71 -31.31 4.03
N SER A 6 5.42 -31.81 2.83
CA SER A 6 5.72 -31.14 1.59
C SER A 6 4.84 -29.90 1.51
N GLN A 7 5.37 -28.76 1.95
CA GLN A 7 4.84 -27.45 1.60
C GLN A 7 5.03 -27.25 0.09
N HIS A 8 4.15 -27.88 -0.69
CA HIS A 8 3.99 -27.56 -2.10
C HIS A 8 3.41 -26.13 -2.13
N GLY A 9 4.27 -25.17 -2.45
CA GLY A 9 3.87 -23.79 -2.66
C GLY A 9 2.88 -23.78 -3.84
N ILE A 10 1.62 -23.49 -3.56
CA ILE A 10 0.61 -23.32 -4.60
C ILE A 10 1.01 -22.08 -5.41
N ASP A 11 1.08 -22.17 -6.75
CA ASP A 11 1.32 -21.00 -7.60
C ASP A 11 0.05 -20.14 -7.62
N ALA A 12 0.20 -18.81 -7.60
CA ALA A 12 -0.92 -17.89 -7.75
C ALA A 12 -1.67 -18.09 -9.08
N LYS A 13 -1.01 -18.67 -10.10
CA LYS A 13 -1.65 -19.11 -11.35
C LYS A 13 -2.60 -20.29 -11.16
N ASP A 14 -2.30 -21.22 -10.26
CA ASP A 14 -3.14 -22.39 -9.97
C ASP A 14 -4.43 -22.02 -9.22
N LEU A 15 -4.46 -20.83 -8.61
CA LEU A 15 -5.61 -20.29 -7.88
C LEU A 15 -6.50 -19.38 -8.75
N SER A 16 -6.03 -19.02 -9.94
CA SER A 16 -6.77 -18.10 -10.82
C SER A 16 -7.88 -18.82 -11.57
N LEU A 17 -9.12 -18.36 -11.41
CA LEU A 17 -10.24 -18.73 -12.30
C LEU A 17 -10.16 -18.04 -13.67
N VAL A 18 -9.19 -17.14 -13.86
CA VAL A 18 -8.96 -16.39 -15.10
C VAL A 18 -7.76 -17.00 -15.84
N PRO A 19 -7.96 -17.62 -17.02
CA PRO A 19 -6.90 -18.33 -17.75
C PRO A 19 -5.72 -17.45 -18.18
N ASP A 20 -5.97 -16.16 -18.43
CA ASP A 20 -4.98 -15.22 -18.98
C ASP A 20 -4.39 -14.28 -17.91
N LEU A 21 -4.44 -14.67 -16.63
CA LEU A 21 -3.97 -13.81 -15.55
C LEU A 21 -2.43 -13.67 -15.60
N VAL A 22 -1.96 -12.49 -16.04
CA VAL A 22 -0.54 -12.13 -16.00
C VAL A 22 -0.24 -11.46 -14.66
N LEU A 23 0.45 -12.17 -13.79
CA LEU A 23 0.95 -11.62 -12.52
C LEU A 23 2.24 -10.82 -12.75
N PRO A 24 2.41 -9.66 -12.09
CA PRO A 24 3.67 -8.91 -12.15
C PRO A 24 4.87 -9.79 -11.75
N HIS A 25 6.03 -9.59 -12.39
CA HIS A 25 7.26 -10.36 -12.16
C HIS A 25 7.76 -10.38 -10.69
N LYS A 26 7.26 -9.48 -9.83
CA LYS A 26 7.61 -9.40 -8.41
C LYS A 26 6.43 -9.63 -7.48
N PHE A 27 5.31 -10.12 -8.01
CA PHE A 27 4.17 -10.45 -7.19
C PHE A 27 4.55 -11.59 -6.26
N LYS A 28 4.54 -11.30 -4.96
CA LYS A 28 4.64 -12.31 -3.92
C LYS A 28 3.24 -12.61 -3.47
N MET A 29 2.82 -13.86 -3.62
CA MET A 29 1.56 -14.29 -3.04
C MET A 29 1.65 -14.06 -1.52
N PRO A 30 0.71 -13.30 -0.92
CA PRO A 30 0.69 -13.17 0.52
C PRO A 30 0.44 -14.55 1.15
N GLU A 31 1.08 -14.82 2.29
CA GLU A 31 0.81 -16.05 3.03
C GLU A 31 -0.58 -15.95 3.69
N PHE A 32 -1.48 -16.83 3.26
CA PHE A 32 -2.80 -17.01 3.85
C PHE A 32 -2.90 -18.40 4.44
N GLU A 33 -3.59 -18.50 5.58
CA GLU A 33 -4.07 -19.80 6.04
C GLU A 33 -5.11 -20.31 5.04
N LYS A 34 -4.96 -21.53 4.55
CA LYS A 34 -5.89 -22.14 3.58
C LYS A 34 -7.18 -22.54 4.30
N TYR A 35 -8.32 -22.34 3.65
CA TYR A 35 -9.58 -22.85 4.16
C TYR A 35 -9.60 -24.38 4.10
N ASN A 36 -9.70 -25.03 5.26
CA ASN A 36 -9.69 -26.50 5.40
C ASN A 36 -11.10 -27.11 5.53
N GLY A 37 -12.16 -26.30 5.41
CA GLY A 37 -13.54 -26.74 5.56
C GLY A 37 -14.01 -26.95 7.00
N THR A 38 -13.16 -26.74 8.00
CA THR A 38 -13.52 -26.97 9.42
C THR A 38 -13.79 -25.68 10.19
N SER A 39 -13.22 -24.55 9.76
CA SER A 39 -13.48 -23.23 10.34
C SER A 39 -14.75 -22.59 9.77
N CYS A 40 -15.31 -21.59 10.47
CA CYS A 40 -16.47 -20.84 9.99
C CYS A 40 -16.14 -20.11 8.67
N PRO A 41 -16.87 -20.35 7.56
CA PRO A 41 -16.63 -19.69 6.28
C PRO A 41 -16.67 -18.16 6.36
N GLU A 42 -17.63 -17.62 7.11
CA GLU A 42 -17.82 -16.17 7.26
C GLU A 42 -16.61 -15.51 7.96
N ALA A 43 -16.11 -16.14 9.03
CA ALA A 43 -14.93 -15.68 9.73
C ALA A 43 -13.68 -15.74 8.84
N HIS A 44 -13.56 -16.81 8.04
CA HIS A 44 -12.46 -16.98 7.11
C HIS A 44 -12.47 -15.91 5.99
N ILE A 45 -13.62 -15.67 5.37
CA ILE A 45 -13.81 -14.62 4.36
C ILE A 45 -13.52 -13.25 4.97
N THR A 46 -14.02 -12.97 6.18
CA THR A 46 -13.77 -11.71 6.89
C THR A 46 -12.27 -11.48 7.12
N MET A 47 -11.55 -12.50 7.59
CA MET A 47 -10.10 -12.44 7.76
C MET A 47 -9.39 -12.19 6.42
N PHE A 48 -9.77 -12.93 5.37
CA PHE A 48 -9.19 -12.79 4.04
C PHE A 48 -9.36 -11.37 3.49
N CYS A 49 -10.58 -10.84 3.50
CA CYS A 49 -10.88 -9.47 3.07
C CYS A 49 -10.05 -8.44 3.86
N ARG A 50 -9.93 -8.59 5.19
CA ARG A 50 -9.10 -7.70 6.03
C ARG A 50 -7.61 -7.74 5.69
N ARG A 51 -7.09 -8.87 5.22
CA ARG A 51 -5.68 -8.95 4.76
C ARG A 51 -5.52 -8.36 3.36
N MET A 52 -6.51 -8.58 2.48
CA MET A 52 -6.51 -8.05 1.12
C MET A 52 -6.64 -6.52 1.04
N THR A 53 -7.20 -5.85 2.06
CA THR A 53 -7.20 -4.38 2.11
C THR A 53 -5.80 -3.79 2.18
N GLY A 54 -4.76 -4.57 2.52
CA GLY A 54 -3.37 -4.11 2.50
C GLY A 54 -3.04 -3.00 3.51
N LEU A 55 -3.94 -2.74 4.46
CA LEU A 55 -3.76 -1.68 5.46
C LEU A 55 -2.94 -2.18 6.64
N VAL A 56 -1.91 -1.42 7.02
CA VAL A 56 -1.04 -1.72 8.16
C VAL A 56 -1.03 -0.58 9.18
N GLY A 57 -0.63 -0.88 10.42
CA GLY A 57 -0.43 0.12 11.46
C GLY A 57 -1.66 0.97 11.76
N VAL A 58 -1.50 2.30 11.72
CA VAL A 58 -2.54 3.29 12.06
C VAL A 58 -3.73 3.20 11.10
N ALA A 59 -3.50 2.96 9.81
CA ALA A 59 -4.56 2.83 8.81
C ALA A 59 -5.44 1.59 9.07
N SER A 60 -4.85 0.48 9.50
CA SER A 60 -5.59 -0.73 9.88
C SER A 60 -6.47 -0.49 11.12
N LYS A 61 -5.93 0.20 12.14
CA LYS A 61 -6.71 0.54 13.34
C LYS A 61 -7.91 1.43 13.03
N TRP A 62 -7.71 2.45 12.19
CA TRP A 62 -8.78 3.32 11.73
C TRP A 62 -9.85 2.55 10.95
N TYR A 63 -9.45 1.69 10.00
CA TYR A 63 -10.39 0.89 9.20
C TYR A 63 -11.28 0.01 10.07
N ASN A 64 -10.73 -0.63 11.10
CA ASN A 64 -11.48 -1.48 12.03
C ASN A 64 -12.47 -0.71 12.93
N GLN A 65 -12.38 0.62 13.00
CA GLN A 65 -13.30 1.49 13.76
C GLN A 65 -14.43 2.05 12.88
N LEU A 66 -14.40 1.80 11.56
CA LEU A 66 -15.45 2.24 10.66
C LEU A 66 -16.75 1.49 10.95
N SER A 67 -17.85 2.25 11.02
CA SER A 67 -19.18 1.67 11.14
C SER A 67 -19.66 1.16 9.78
N HIS A 68 -20.15 -0.09 9.76
CA HIS A 68 -20.84 -0.67 8.60
C HIS A 68 -22.06 0.14 8.16
N THR A 69 -22.65 0.96 9.03
CA THR A 69 -23.78 1.84 8.67
C THR A 69 -23.36 3.12 7.94
N ARG A 70 -22.06 3.46 7.95
CA ARG A 70 -21.53 4.70 7.35
C ARG A 70 -20.82 4.46 6.03
N ILE A 71 -20.35 3.23 5.78
CA ILE A 71 -19.61 2.87 4.58
C ILE A 71 -20.46 1.86 3.80
N GLY A 72 -21.27 2.35 2.87
CA GLY A 72 -22.16 1.51 2.05
C GLY A 72 -21.55 1.11 0.70
N SER A 73 -20.51 1.83 0.27
CA SER A 73 -19.86 1.61 -1.02
C SER A 73 -18.33 1.80 -0.93
N TRP A 74 -17.62 1.31 -1.94
CA TRP A 74 -16.19 1.56 -2.09
C TRP A 74 -15.86 3.06 -2.19
N ARG A 75 -16.73 3.85 -2.84
CA ARG A 75 -16.58 5.30 -2.94
C ARG A 75 -16.67 5.97 -1.57
N ASP A 76 -17.57 5.51 -0.69
CA ASP A 76 -17.66 6.05 0.68
C ASP A 76 -16.40 5.75 1.49
N LEU A 77 -15.84 4.54 1.32
CA LEU A 77 -14.59 4.14 1.95
C LEU A 77 -13.40 4.98 1.46
N GLU A 78 -13.29 5.17 0.14
CA GLU A 78 -12.28 6.02 -0.49
C GLU A 78 -12.34 7.46 0.05
N GLN A 79 -13.53 8.06 0.07
CA GLN A 79 -13.71 9.42 0.59
C GLN A 79 -13.38 9.53 2.08
N ALA A 80 -13.80 8.56 2.88
CA ALA A 80 -13.46 8.51 4.30
C ALA A 80 -11.94 8.37 4.52
N PHE A 81 -11.28 7.55 3.70
CA PHE A 81 -9.83 7.37 3.75
C PHE A 81 -9.08 8.64 3.36
N MET A 82 -9.49 9.30 2.28
CA MET A 82 -8.89 10.56 1.82
C MET A 82 -9.09 11.67 2.85
N LYS A 83 -10.26 11.74 3.49
CA LYS A 83 -10.52 12.69 4.58
C LYS A 83 -9.72 12.39 5.85
N GLN A 84 -9.57 11.12 6.22
CA GLN A 84 -8.75 10.71 7.36
C GLN A 84 -7.26 11.06 7.15
N ASN A 85 -6.79 10.99 5.90
CA ASN A 85 -5.42 11.28 5.52
C ASN A 85 -5.26 12.68 4.89
N SER A 86 -6.26 13.55 4.96
CA SER A 86 -6.17 14.87 4.31
C SER A 86 -5.10 15.75 4.94
N HIS A 87 -4.78 15.53 6.23
CA HIS A 87 -3.63 16.14 6.88
C HIS A 87 -2.27 15.78 6.24
N VAL A 88 -2.18 14.63 5.55
CA VAL A 88 -0.99 14.24 4.78
C VAL A 88 -1.01 14.90 3.40
N MET A 89 -2.18 15.14 2.81
CA MET A 89 -2.32 15.84 1.52
C MET A 89 -2.08 17.35 1.62
N ASP A 90 -2.48 18.00 2.72
CA ASP A 90 -2.15 19.41 2.99
C ASP A 90 -0.67 19.62 3.36
N MET A 91 0.08 18.54 3.62
CA MET A 91 1.52 18.55 3.85
C MET A 91 2.33 18.20 2.59
N THR A 92 1.69 18.03 1.43
CA THR A 92 2.43 17.74 0.19
C THR A 92 3.41 18.88 -0.05
N PRO A 93 4.73 18.61 -0.02
CA PRO A 93 5.69 19.68 -0.19
C PRO A 93 5.50 20.32 -1.56
N ASP A 94 5.47 21.64 -1.60
CA ASP A 94 5.42 22.41 -2.83
C ASP A 94 6.81 22.98 -3.18
N ARG A 95 6.91 23.67 -4.32
CA ARG A 95 8.19 24.29 -4.75
C ARG A 95 8.71 25.28 -3.72
N ILE A 96 7.82 25.94 -2.96
CA ILE A 96 8.18 26.89 -1.92
C ILE A 96 8.82 26.16 -0.73
N THR A 97 8.28 25.00 -0.35
CA THR A 97 8.83 24.13 0.70
C THR A 97 10.27 23.72 0.39
N LEU A 98 10.57 23.33 -0.86
CA LEU A 98 11.94 23.01 -1.29
C LEU A 98 12.90 24.20 -1.23
N GLN A 99 12.42 25.37 -1.65
CA GLN A 99 13.24 26.59 -1.67
C GLN A 99 13.61 27.05 -0.27
N ASN A 100 12.73 26.83 0.69
CA ASN A 100 12.92 27.22 2.09
C ASN A 100 13.62 26.14 2.93
N MET A 101 14.06 25.02 2.34
CA MET A 101 14.83 24.02 3.06
C MET A 101 16.23 24.55 3.37
N GLU A 102 16.59 24.55 4.66
CA GLU A 102 17.93 24.89 5.13
C GLU A 102 18.61 23.70 5.80
N LYS A 103 19.93 23.63 5.68
CA LYS A 103 20.74 22.63 6.39
C LYS A 103 20.80 23.00 7.87
N LYS A 104 20.29 22.13 8.74
CA LYS A 104 20.40 22.31 10.19
C LYS A 104 21.85 22.17 10.65
N SER A 105 22.24 22.85 11.73
CA SER A 105 23.59 22.73 12.32
C SER A 105 23.88 21.32 12.85
N SER A 106 22.86 20.58 13.26
CA SER A 106 22.95 19.21 13.80
C SER A 106 23.00 18.09 12.74
N GLU A 107 22.76 18.39 11.46
CA GLU A 107 22.75 17.36 10.39
C GLU A 107 23.97 17.46 9.48
N SER A 108 24.42 16.32 8.96
CA SER A 108 25.47 16.27 7.93
C SER A 108 24.93 16.73 6.57
N PHE A 109 25.83 17.16 5.69
CA PHE A 109 25.48 17.52 4.30
C PHE A 109 24.80 16.37 3.55
N LYS A 110 25.27 15.12 3.75
CA LYS A 110 24.69 13.93 3.11
C LYS A 110 23.23 13.72 3.52
N GLN A 111 22.92 13.85 4.81
CA GLN A 111 21.56 13.74 5.33
C GLN A 111 20.65 14.84 4.78
N TYR A 112 21.16 16.07 4.71
CA TYR A 112 20.43 17.18 4.11
C TYR A 112 20.14 16.96 2.61
N ALA A 113 21.14 16.56 1.83
CA ALA A 113 20.98 16.31 0.40
C ALA A 113 19.99 15.16 0.12
N GLN A 114 19.98 14.14 0.97
CA GLN A 114 19.02 13.05 0.88
C GLN A 114 17.58 13.53 1.17
N LYS A 115 17.39 14.26 2.28
CA LYS A 115 16.10 14.85 2.65
C LYS A 115 15.57 15.79 1.56
N TRP A 116 16.43 16.65 0.99
CA TRP A 116 16.07 17.55 -0.11
C TRP A 116 15.59 16.77 -1.34
N ARG A 117 16.29 15.69 -1.71
CA ARG A 117 15.92 14.84 -2.86
C ARG A 117 14.58 14.14 -2.65
N GLU A 118 14.32 13.62 -1.45
CA GLU A 118 13.06 12.94 -1.11
C GLU A 118 11.85 13.88 -1.23
N ILE A 119 12.02 15.16 -0.87
CA ILE A 119 11.02 16.21 -1.04
C ILE A 119 10.89 16.63 -2.51
N ALA A 120 12.01 16.70 -3.25
CA ALA A 120 12.02 17.11 -4.65
C ALA A 120 11.24 16.15 -5.56
N ILE A 121 11.33 14.85 -5.29
CA ILE A 121 10.57 13.82 -6.01
C ILE A 121 9.06 14.00 -5.83
N GLN A 122 8.63 14.42 -4.64
CA GLN A 122 7.21 14.66 -4.33
C GLN A 122 6.68 15.91 -5.04
N VAL A 123 7.50 16.96 -5.13
CA VAL A 123 7.15 18.24 -5.78
C VAL A 123 7.17 18.14 -7.32
N GLN A 124 8.10 17.35 -7.88
CA GLN A 124 8.23 17.15 -9.33
C GLN A 124 7.26 16.11 -9.89
N SER A 125 6.52 15.36 -9.06
CA SER A 125 5.53 14.41 -9.57
C SER A 125 4.21 15.11 -9.91
N PRO A 126 4.00 15.40 -11.20
CA PRO A 126 3.08 14.62 -12.01
C PRO A 126 3.89 13.88 -13.08
N LEU A 127 3.78 12.56 -13.13
CA LEU A 127 4.29 11.80 -14.28
C LEU A 127 3.55 12.27 -15.54
N LEU A 128 4.11 13.24 -16.23
CA LEU A 128 3.87 13.47 -17.64
C LEU A 128 5.17 13.06 -18.35
N GLU A 129 5.13 11.89 -19.00
CA GLU A 129 6.20 11.32 -19.85
C GLU A 129 6.62 12.21 -21.05
N LYS A 130 6.38 13.53 -21.02
CA LYS A 130 6.51 14.42 -22.18
C LYS A 130 7.68 15.40 -22.14
N GLU A 131 8.59 15.29 -21.18
CA GLU A 131 9.77 16.18 -21.10
C GLU A 131 11.10 15.39 -21.08
N THR A 132 11.19 14.28 -21.81
CA THR A 132 12.46 13.57 -22.09
C THR A 132 13.03 13.82 -23.49
N THR A 133 12.60 14.89 -24.17
CA THR A 133 13.29 15.35 -25.40
C THR A 133 13.23 16.86 -25.49
N MET A 134 14.27 17.53 -25.00
CA MET A 134 15.02 18.57 -25.72
C MET A 134 16.40 18.68 -25.05
N LEU A 135 17.36 17.90 -25.57
CA LEU A 135 18.78 18.27 -25.56
C LEU A 135 19.03 19.13 -26.80
#